data_AF-A0A5C3EZG0-F1
#
_entry.id   AF-A0A5C3EZG0-F1
#
_cell.length_a   1.000
_cell.length_b   1.000
_cell.length_c   1.000
_cell.angle_alpha   90.00
_cell.angle_beta   90.00
_cell.angle_gamma   90.00
#
_symmetry.space_group_name_H-M   'P 1'
#
loop_
_entity.id
_entity.type
_entity.pdbx_description
1 polymer ?
#
loop_
_entity_poly.entity_id
_entity_poly.type
_entity_poly.pdbx_seq_one_letter_code
_entity_poly.pdbx_strand_id
1 'polypeptide(L)'
;MPQAGSPFSSPGAAKANNVLSPFKNSQNAATLLAKNSPTASSSKKANLNNLTQSPKATPAAAAAAAKPAKPSTPSGSGGAGGSGSGSGSSSGVARSFSGASSPYSQRIASLAAAATGHAVFESPLLPREQETTYHRKLRTLLQQYAAQAEAWEEVVTYDGLKHAKQALDAWEDLESARNLGASSSSSGPRPRQWKTAAIANQPAAHDPVTGPGGLKERRMADALLAIERAEVGLADVTTRLDKHLAKIVQTSDAIAALLPDAAKARGLEFAFQEPMWGTWPLERFVSYITGVTPSYVLSTSHLALLVPILLRPKASPAPSSSDPNRVSKASFAREDSASKDGKPADPNAHRRKAFEDWIALPHLETKGRGSMAWFEAVCRVEVGKYLE
;
A
#
# COMPACT_ATOMS: atom_id res chain seq x y z
N MET A 1 43.85 -45.27 9.59
CA MET A 1 44.39 -44.06 10.25
C MET A 1 45.66 -43.67 9.52
N PRO A 2 45.65 -42.53 8.83
CA PRO A 2 46.09 -41.28 9.45
C PRO A 2 45.16 -40.08 9.21
N GLN A 3 45.18 -39.14 10.16
CA GLN A 3 44.62 -37.80 10.10
C GLN A 3 45.62 -36.84 9.44
N ALA A 4 45.13 -35.94 8.58
CA ALA A 4 45.60 -34.57 8.33
C ALA A 4 44.55 -33.93 7.40
N GLY A 5 43.81 -32.87 7.72
CA GLY A 5 44.18 -31.70 8.52
C GLY A 5 44.50 -30.54 7.57
N SER A 6 43.48 -29.95 6.93
CA SER A 6 43.64 -28.76 6.08
C SER A 6 42.61 -27.70 6.49
N PRO A 7 43.03 -26.49 6.89
CA PRO A 7 42.13 -25.40 7.23
C PRO A 7 41.71 -24.65 5.96
N PHE A 8 40.40 -24.68 5.66
CA PHE A 8 39.80 -23.81 4.66
C PHE A 8 39.81 -22.37 5.20
N SER A 9 40.67 -21.53 4.63
CA SER A 9 40.64 -20.07 4.86
C SER A 9 39.42 -19.47 4.17
N SER A 10 38.54 -18.85 4.96
CA SER A 10 37.43 -18.04 4.44
C SER A 10 37.98 -16.78 3.75
N PRO A 11 37.55 -16.47 2.51
CA PRO A 11 37.86 -15.17 1.91
C PRO A 11 37.04 -14.07 2.60
N GLY A 12 37.74 -12.98 2.88
CA GLY A 12 37.29 -11.88 3.73
C GLY A 12 35.99 -11.23 3.28
N ALA A 13 35.21 -10.83 4.28
CA ALA A 13 34.05 -9.96 4.16
C ALA A 13 34.43 -8.65 3.46
N ALA A 14 34.06 -8.54 2.19
CA ALA A 14 34.07 -7.28 1.48
C ALA A 14 33.07 -6.33 2.16
N LYS A 15 33.57 -5.16 2.57
CA LYS A 15 32.78 -4.06 3.09
C LYS A 15 31.72 -3.67 2.06
N ALA A 16 30.46 -3.98 2.36
CA ALA A 16 29.32 -3.53 1.58
C ALA A 16 29.29 -1.99 1.63
N ASN A 17 29.63 -1.36 0.51
CA ASN A 17 29.41 0.06 0.32
C ASN A 17 27.90 0.34 0.39
N ASN A 18 27.57 1.34 1.20
CA ASN A 18 26.24 1.89 1.40
C ASN A 18 25.75 2.54 0.09
N VAL A 19 25.24 1.72 -0.83
CA VAL A 19 24.57 2.17 -2.04
C VAL A 19 23.11 2.48 -1.66
N LEU A 20 22.70 3.71 -1.97
CA LEU A 20 21.39 4.33 -1.75
C LEU A 20 20.22 3.32 -1.74
N SER A 21 19.60 3.19 -0.57
CA SER A 21 18.25 2.62 -0.40
C SER A 21 17.22 3.48 -1.17
N PRO A 22 16.35 2.91 -2.01
CA PRO A 22 15.22 3.65 -2.59
C PRO A 22 14.14 4.00 -1.56
N PHE A 23 14.11 3.31 -0.42
CA PHE A 23 13.22 3.66 0.70
C PHE A 23 13.88 4.72 1.58
N LYS A 24 13.93 5.97 1.10
CA LYS A 24 14.05 7.12 2.01
C LYS A 24 12.74 7.41 2.76
N ASN A 25 11.60 6.80 2.38
CA ASN A 25 10.30 7.22 2.91
C ASN A 25 9.73 6.42 4.09
N SER A 26 10.07 5.13 4.29
CA SER A 26 9.56 4.41 5.49
C SER A 26 10.30 4.80 6.76
N GLN A 27 11.60 5.10 6.69
CA GLN A 27 12.32 5.70 7.83
C GLN A 27 11.83 7.13 8.12
N ASN A 28 11.44 7.90 7.10
CA ASN A 28 10.85 9.23 7.32
C ASN A 28 9.42 9.16 7.89
N ALA A 29 8.61 8.14 7.60
CA ALA A 29 7.29 8.00 8.23
C ALA A 29 7.41 7.83 9.76
N ALA A 30 8.34 7.00 10.23
CA ALA A 30 8.64 6.88 11.66
C ALA A 30 9.27 8.16 12.25
N THR A 31 10.13 8.85 11.48
CA THR A 31 10.80 10.09 11.94
C THR A 31 9.88 11.33 11.91
N LEU A 32 8.85 11.35 11.04
CA LEU A 32 7.82 12.40 10.98
C LEU A 32 6.77 12.23 12.09
N LEU A 33 6.53 11.01 12.58
CA LEU A 33 5.71 10.80 13.78
C LEU A 33 6.41 11.27 15.06
N ALA A 34 7.74 11.10 15.17
CA ALA A 34 8.48 11.52 16.36
C ALA A 34 8.55 13.04 16.58
N LYS A 35 8.27 13.86 15.55
CA LYS A 35 8.33 15.34 15.63
C LYS A 35 7.00 16.04 15.93
N ASN A 36 5.87 15.33 15.91
CA ASN A 36 4.55 15.91 16.11
C ASN A 36 3.88 15.44 17.42
N SER A 37 4.65 15.37 18.51
CA SER A 37 4.09 15.26 19.86
C SER A 37 3.91 16.67 20.44
N PRO A 38 2.69 17.23 20.55
CA PRO A 38 2.49 18.53 21.17
C PRO A 38 2.60 18.38 22.69
N THR A 39 3.70 18.88 23.24
CA THR A 39 3.73 19.30 24.65
C THR A 39 2.71 20.43 24.84
N ALA A 40 1.91 20.30 25.89
CA ALA A 40 0.79 21.16 26.18
C ALA A 40 1.17 22.63 26.46
N SER A 41 0.17 23.51 26.25
CA SER A 41 0.01 24.88 26.76
C SER A 41 0.66 26.04 25.99
N SER A 42 -0.15 26.75 25.20
CA SER A 42 -0.38 28.19 25.41
C SER A 42 -1.64 28.65 24.68
N SER A 43 -2.50 29.31 25.43
CA SER A 43 -3.74 29.94 25.00
C SER A 43 -3.43 31.20 24.20
N LYS A 44 -3.61 31.16 22.87
CA LYS A 44 -3.75 32.37 22.05
C LYS A 44 -5.21 32.54 21.64
N LYS A 45 -5.80 33.61 22.17
CA LYS A 45 -7.11 34.16 21.77
C LYS A 45 -7.09 34.42 20.25
N ALA A 46 -7.90 33.69 19.50
CA ALA A 46 -8.25 34.03 18.13
C ALA A 46 -9.68 34.60 18.13
N ASN A 47 -9.76 35.83 17.64
CA ASN A 47 -10.93 36.69 17.55
C ASN A 47 -11.83 36.18 16.40
N LEU A 48 -13.03 35.69 16.73
CA LEU A 48 -14.06 35.34 15.74
C LEU A 48 -14.95 36.58 15.50
N ASN A 49 -14.69 37.30 14.41
CA ASN A 49 -15.64 38.22 13.80
C ASN A 49 -15.60 38.00 12.29
N ASN A 50 -16.51 37.16 11.77
CA ASN A 50 -17.29 37.47 10.57
C ASN A 50 -18.24 36.31 10.23
N LEU A 51 -19.52 36.55 10.51
CA LEU A 51 -20.64 35.78 10.00
C LEU A 51 -21.66 36.78 9.45
N THR A 52 -21.59 37.09 8.17
CA THR A 52 -22.72 37.67 7.43
C THR A 52 -22.47 37.54 5.93
N GLN A 53 -23.16 36.60 5.28
CA GLN A 53 -23.80 36.84 3.98
C GLN A 53 -24.70 35.66 3.62
N SER A 54 -25.99 35.96 3.62
CA SER A 54 -27.08 35.15 3.07
C SER A 54 -27.03 35.14 1.53
N PRO A 55 -27.64 34.14 0.89
CA PRO A 55 -28.26 34.36 -0.42
C PRO A 55 -29.79 34.24 -0.38
N LYS A 56 -30.36 35.05 -1.27
CA LYS A 56 -31.73 35.49 -1.43
C LYS A 56 -32.58 34.46 -2.20
N ALA A 57 -33.87 34.48 -1.89
CA ALA A 57 -34.95 33.62 -2.37
C ALA A 57 -35.27 33.70 -3.88
N THR A 58 -35.58 32.54 -4.48
CA THR A 58 -36.69 32.09 -5.40
C THR A 58 -37.22 33.00 -6.54
N PRO A 59 -37.89 32.49 -7.63
CA PRO A 59 -39.11 31.64 -7.61
C PRO A 59 -39.18 30.49 -8.68
N ALA A 60 -39.75 29.33 -8.35
CA ALA A 60 -41.12 28.83 -8.63
C ALA A 60 -41.31 28.02 -9.92
N ALA A 61 -41.73 26.76 -9.78
CA ALA A 61 -42.86 26.14 -10.48
C ALA A 61 -43.10 24.72 -9.93
N ALA A 62 -44.36 24.39 -9.68
CA ALA A 62 -44.84 23.22 -8.95
C ALA A 62 -45.45 22.14 -9.87
N ALA A 63 -45.50 20.90 -9.35
CA ALA A 63 -46.51 19.85 -9.59
C ALA A 63 -46.59 19.21 -11.00
N ALA A 64 -46.89 17.92 -11.20
CA ALA A 64 -47.05 16.73 -10.37
C ALA A 64 -47.12 15.50 -11.31
N ALA A 65 -46.70 14.34 -10.79
CA ALA A 65 -47.20 12.97 -11.03
C ALA A 65 -47.53 12.45 -12.46
N ALA A 66 -46.75 11.47 -12.94
CA ALA A 66 -47.27 10.32 -13.72
C ALA A 66 -46.26 9.14 -13.81
N LYS A 67 -46.70 7.98 -13.31
CA LYS A 67 -46.42 6.54 -13.62
C LYS A 67 -45.03 6.06 -14.15
N PRO A 68 -44.52 4.92 -13.66
CA PRO A 68 -43.35 4.24 -14.23
C PRO A 68 -43.72 3.39 -15.46
N ALA A 69 -43.09 3.66 -16.60
CA ALA A 69 -43.10 2.81 -17.79
C ALA A 69 -41.76 2.08 -17.93
N LYS A 70 -41.84 0.78 -18.22
CA LYS A 70 -40.73 -0.16 -18.46
C LYS A 70 -39.85 0.30 -19.64
N PRO A 71 -38.52 0.18 -19.60
CA PRO A 71 -37.71 0.12 -20.81
C PRO A 71 -37.64 -1.33 -21.31
N SER A 72 -38.26 -1.52 -22.47
CA SER A 72 -38.17 -2.68 -23.35
C SER A 72 -36.75 -2.85 -23.94
N THR A 73 -36.31 -4.10 -23.97
CA THR A 73 -35.26 -4.64 -24.84
C THR A 73 -35.43 -4.21 -26.30
N PRO A 74 -34.35 -3.86 -27.01
CA PRO A 74 -34.29 -4.03 -28.46
C PRO A 74 -33.48 -5.29 -28.81
N SER A 75 -34.19 -6.30 -29.29
CA SER A 75 -33.64 -7.34 -30.17
C SER A 75 -33.57 -6.79 -31.60
N GLY A 76 -32.39 -6.85 -32.22
CA GLY A 76 -32.21 -6.82 -33.67
C GLY A 76 -30.84 -7.43 -33.95
N SER A 77 -30.69 -8.63 -34.53
CA SER A 77 -31.08 -9.11 -35.86
C SER A 77 -30.43 -8.33 -37.01
N GLY A 78 -29.45 -8.97 -37.65
CA GLY A 78 -29.23 -8.86 -39.10
C GLY A 78 -28.05 -8.01 -39.58
N GLY A 79 -27.16 -8.64 -40.36
CA GLY A 79 -26.09 -8.00 -41.17
C GLY A 79 -24.78 -8.78 -41.03
N ALA A 80 -24.49 -9.88 -41.74
CA ALA A 80 -24.44 -10.08 -43.19
C ALA A 80 -23.51 -9.10 -43.93
N GLY A 81 -22.37 -9.61 -44.39
CA GLY A 81 -21.68 -9.17 -45.60
C GLY A 81 -20.61 -8.09 -45.44
N GLY A 82 -19.36 -8.43 -45.75
CA GLY A 82 -18.30 -7.42 -45.85
C GLY A 82 -16.89 -7.96 -46.12
N SER A 83 -16.74 -8.88 -47.08
CA SER A 83 -15.43 -9.23 -47.65
C SER A 83 -14.91 -8.06 -48.48
N GLY A 84 -13.91 -7.35 -47.96
CA GLY A 84 -13.21 -6.26 -48.66
C GLY A 84 -11.78 -6.66 -49.02
N SER A 85 -11.62 -7.29 -50.17
CA SER A 85 -10.33 -7.46 -50.85
C SER A 85 -9.92 -6.12 -51.47
N GLY A 86 -8.85 -5.52 -50.96
CA GLY A 86 -8.24 -4.31 -51.52
C GLY A 86 -6.89 -4.63 -52.15
N SER A 87 -6.89 -5.00 -53.42
CA SER A 87 -5.72 -5.08 -54.28
C SER A 87 -5.35 -3.67 -54.76
N GLY A 88 -4.11 -3.24 -54.51
CA GLY A 88 -3.58 -1.96 -54.99
C GLY A 88 -2.15 -2.10 -55.47
N SER A 89 -2.00 -2.37 -56.76
CA SER A 89 -0.74 -2.38 -57.50
C SER A 89 -0.38 -0.98 -58.00
N SER A 90 0.87 -0.56 -57.84
CA SER A 90 1.62 0.31 -58.80
C SER A 90 3.09 0.30 -58.38
N SER A 91 3.97 -0.41 -59.08
CA SER A 91 4.72 0.00 -60.28
C SER A 91 5.61 1.23 -60.06
N GLY A 92 6.89 0.97 -59.78
CA GLY A 92 7.97 1.96 -59.78
C GLY A 92 9.29 1.27 -60.11
N VAL A 93 9.57 1.17 -61.41
CA VAL A 93 10.79 0.61 -62.00
C VAL A 93 11.90 1.66 -61.93
N ALA A 94 13.04 1.32 -61.33
CA ALA A 94 14.33 1.93 -61.68
C ALA A 94 15.44 0.90 -61.50
N ARG A 95 15.94 0.41 -62.64
CA ARG A 95 17.15 -0.41 -62.77
C ARG A 95 18.36 0.50 -62.65
N SER A 96 19.38 0.09 -61.90
CA SER A 96 20.76 0.47 -62.17
C SER A 96 21.68 -0.68 -61.80
N PHE A 97 22.25 -1.26 -62.86
CA PHE A 97 23.35 -2.22 -62.84
C PHE A 97 24.66 -1.45 -62.78
N SER A 98 25.52 -1.79 -61.81
CA SER A 98 26.98 -1.69 -61.96
C SER A 98 27.67 -2.26 -60.73
N GLY A 99 28.58 -3.21 -60.96
CA GLY A 99 29.65 -3.50 -60.01
C GLY A 99 29.74 -4.96 -59.54
N ALA A 100 30.21 -5.83 -60.42
CA ALA A 100 30.76 -7.11 -60.02
C ALA A 100 32.10 -6.88 -59.30
N SER A 101 32.21 -7.31 -58.04
CA SER A 101 33.50 -7.44 -57.35
C SER A 101 33.47 -8.61 -56.36
N SER A 102 34.12 -9.69 -56.76
CA SER A 102 34.93 -10.67 -55.99
C SER A 102 34.52 -11.08 -54.56
N PRO A 103 34.16 -12.36 -54.31
CA PRO A 103 33.70 -12.82 -52.99
C PRO A 103 34.77 -13.43 -52.06
N TYR A 104 36.06 -13.05 -52.10
CA TYR A 104 37.10 -13.78 -51.34
C TYR A 104 38.15 -12.97 -50.56
N SER A 105 37.93 -11.72 -50.14
CA SER A 105 38.98 -11.00 -49.38
C SER A 105 38.52 -9.97 -48.33
N GLN A 106 37.52 -10.28 -47.50
CA GLN A 106 37.13 -9.40 -46.39
C GLN A 106 37.00 -10.05 -45.01
N ARG A 107 37.76 -11.12 -44.71
CA ARG A 107 37.72 -11.76 -43.37
C ARG A 107 38.86 -11.46 -42.41
N ILE A 108 39.82 -10.59 -42.72
CA ILE A 108 40.99 -10.37 -41.82
C ILE A 108 41.21 -8.90 -41.41
N ALA A 109 40.45 -7.93 -41.92
CA ALA A 109 40.66 -6.50 -41.60
C ALA A 109 39.80 -5.93 -40.45
N SER A 110 38.98 -6.74 -39.77
CA SER A 110 38.09 -6.28 -38.69
C SER A 110 38.57 -6.63 -37.26
N LEU A 111 39.79 -7.15 -37.09
CA LEU A 111 40.34 -7.52 -35.78
C LEU A 111 41.40 -6.54 -35.23
N ALA A 112 41.80 -5.51 -35.98
CA ALA A 112 42.94 -4.67 -35.62
C ALA A 112 42.61 -3.20 -35.25
N ALA A 113 41.34 -2.82 -35.17
CA ALA A 113 40.92 -1.48 -34.76
C ALA A 113 40.34 -1.41 -33.32
N ALA A 114 40.59 -2.42 -32.49
CA ALA A 114 39.97 -2.60 -31.17
C ALA A 114 40.89 -2.23 -29.98
N ALA A 115 41.89 -1.37 -30.16
CA ALA A 115 42.92 -1.16 -29.12
C ALA A 115 42.91 0.22 -28.43
N THR A 116 42.17 1.21 -28.90
CA THR A 116 42.20 2.55 -28.27
C THR A 116 40.87 3.28 -28.44
N GLY A 117 39.95 2.94 -27.55
CA GLY A 117 38.74 3.71 -27.33
C GLY A 117 38.03 3.11 -26.13
N HIS A 118 37.65 3.94 -25.17
CA HIS A 118 36.70 3.60 -24.11
C HIS A 118 35.40 3.09 -24.78
N ALA A 119 35.37 1.83 -25.18
CA ALA A 119 34.13 1.12 -25.41
C ALA A 119 33.53 0.94 -24.02
N VAL A 120 32.75 1.94 -23.62
CA VAL A 120 31.73 1.81 -22.60
C VAL A 120 31.08 0.45 -22.86
N PHE A 121 31.19 -0.46 -21.90
CA PHE A 121 30.50 -1.75 -21.90
C PHE A 121 29.00 -1.46 -21.95
N GLU A 122 28.47 -1.10 -23.11
CA GLU A 122 27.06 -1.25 -23.41
C GLU A 122 26.82 -2.75 -23.31
N SER A 123 26.18 -3.12 -22.21
CA SER A 123 25.78 -4.49 -21.93
C SER A 123 25.14 -5.06 -23.20
N PRO A 124 25.51 -6.27 -23.65
CA PRO A 124 25.09 -6.86 -24.92
C PRO A 124 23.62 -7.30 -24.86
N LEU A 125 22.73 -6.37 -24.53
CA LEU A 125 21.30 -6.58 -24.51
C LEU A 125 20.82 -6.80 -25.94
N LEU A 126 19.91 -7.76 -26.10
CA LEU A 126 19.29 -8.07 -27.38
C LEU A 126 18.70 -6.79 -28.03
N PRO A 127 19.15 -6.39 -29.25
CA PRO A 127 18.60 -5.24 -29.94
C PRO A 127 17.10 -5.38 -30.19
N ARG A 128 16.37 -4.26 -30.20
CA ARG A 128 14.91 -4.24 -30.36
C ARG A 128 14.42 -4.93 -31.65
N GLU A 129 15.24 -4.93 -32.70
CA GLU A 129 14.97 -5.58 -33.98
C GLU A 129 14.98 -7.10 -33.88
N GLN A 130 15.76 -7.66 -32.95
CA GLN A 130 15.90 -9.10 -32.73
C GLN A 130 14.87 -9.63 -31.73
N GLU A 131 14.12 -8.75 -31.06
CA GLU A 131 13.09 -9.15 -30.11
C GLU A 131 11.94 -9.90 -30.77
N THR A 132 11.72 -11.13 -30.30
CA THR A 132 10.53 -11.91 -30.66
C THR A 132 9.25 -11.31 -30.05
N THR A 133 8.10 -11.79 -30.48
CA THR A 133 6.79 -11.42 -29.91
C THR A 133 6.69 -11.70 -28.40
N TYR A 134 7.34 -12.77 -27.91
CA TYR A 134 7.36 -13.12 -26.49
C TYR A 134 8.16 -12.13 -25.65
N HIS A 135 9.27 -11.59 -26.17
CA HIS A 135 10.03 -10.53 -25.52
C HIS A 135 9.13 -9.31 -25.29
N ARG A 136 8.53 -8.80 -26.36
CA ARG A 136 7.68 -7.60 -26.30
C ARG A 136 6.51 -7.80 -25.34
N LYS A 137 5.82 -8.95 -25.41
CA LYS A 137 4.69 -9.26 -24.53
C LYS A 137 5.12 -9.40 -23.07
N LEU A 138 6.22 -10.08 -22.79
CA LEU A 138 6.77 -10.18 -21.42
C LEU A 138 7.11 -8.79 -20.89
N ARG A 139 7.82 -7.95 -21.66
CA ARG A 139 8.18 -6.58 -21.22
C ARG A 139 6.95 -5.77 -20.82
N THR A 140 5.91 -5.76 -21.68
CA THR A 140 4.66 -5.05 -21.37
C THR A 140 4.03 -5.56 -20.07
N LEU A 141 3.99 -6.88 -19.87
CA LEU A 141 3.41 -7.45 -18.66
C LEU A 141 4.25 -7.16 -17.40
N LEU A 142 5.59 -7.20 -17.49
CA LEU A 142 6.47 -6.84 -16.37
C LEU A 142 6.26 -5.38 -15.95
N GLN A 143 6.23 -4.46 -16.91
CA GLN A 143 5.96 -3.04 -16.65
C GLN A 143 4.58 -2.83 -16.01
N GLN A 144 3.55 -3.53 -16.49
CA GLN A 144 2.21 -3.48 -15.89
C GLN A 144 2.23 -4.02 -14.46
N TYR A 145 2.90 -5.15 -14.21
CA TYR A 145 3.03 -5.72 -12.88
C TYR A 145 3.69 -4.74 -11.91
N ALA A 146 4.85 -4.19 -12.30
CA ALA A 146 5.59 -3.22 -11.48
C ALA A 146 4.76 -1.97 -11.18
N ALA A 147 4.08 -1.40 -12.18
CA ALA A 147 3.23 -0.23 -11.98
C ALA A 147 2.05 -0.51 -11.02
N GLN A 148 1.48 -1.72 -11.04
CA GLN A 148 0.41 -2.07 -10.09
C GLN A 148 0.95 -2.35 -8.69
N ALA A 149 2.13 -2.97 -8.57
CA ALA A 149 2.79 -3.19 -7.30
C ALA A 149 3.18 -1.86 -6.64
N GLU A 150 3.77 -0.92 -7.37
CA GLU A 150 4.11 0.42 -6.89
C GLU A 150 2.86 1.18 -6.42
N ALA A 151 1.80 1.18 -7.23
CA ALA A 151 0.53 1.82 -6.84
C ALA A 151 -0.09 1.17 -5.59
N TRP A 152 0.05 -0.14 -5.42
CA TRP A 152 -0.39 -0.83 -4.20
C TRP A 152 0.44 -0.36 -2.99
N GLU A 153 1.77 -0.32 -3.10
CA GLU A 153 2.68 0.14 -2.04
C GLU A 153 2.42 1.61 -1.66
N GLU A 154 2.13 2.46 -2.65
CA GLU A 154 1.76 3.86 -2.45
C GLU A 154 0.47 3.98 -1.63
N VAL A 155 -0.58 3.24 -2.00
CA VAL A 155 -1.87 3.26 -1.28
C VAL A 155 -1.71 2.79 0.17
N VAL A 156 -0.95 1.72 0.42
CA VAL A 156 -0.69 1.24 1.79
C VAL A 156 0.07 2.28 2.61
N THR A 157 1.10 2.87 2.03
CA THR A 157 2.05 3.73 2.75
C THR A 157 1.51 5.12 2.99
N TYR A 158 0.93 5.78 2.00
CA TYR A 158 0.50 7.17 2.14
C TYR A 158 -0.92 7.26 2.69
N ASP A 159 -1.88 6.61 2.03
CA ASP A 159 -3.28 6.72 2.43
C ASP A 159 -3.61 5.81 3.62
N GLY A 160 -3.11 4.57 3.59
CA GLY A 160 -3.30 3.60 4.67
C GLY A 160 -2.76 4.12 6.01
N LEU A 161 -1.49 4.52 6.07
CA LEU A 161 -0.90 5.06 7.31
C LEU A 161 -1.57 6.35 7.78
N LYS A 162 -1.96 7.24 6.86
CA LYS A 162 -2.67 8.47 7.20
C LYS A 162 -3.97 8.18 7.93
N HIS A 163 -4.82 7.31 7.38
CA HIS A 163 -6.12 7.01 7.97
C HIS A 163 -6.01 6.12 9.21
N ALA A 164 -5.06 5.18 9.23
CA ALA A 164 -4.79 4.35 10.41
C ALA A 164 -4.31 5.20 11.59
N LYS A 165 -3.42 6.17 11.36
CA LYS A 165 -2.99 7.12 12.38
C LYS A 165 -4.13 8.02 12.85
N GLN A 166 -4.94 8.54 11.92
CA GLN A 166 -6.10 9.36 12.26
C GLN A 166 -7.08 8.59 13.17
N ALA A 167 -7.31 7.30 12.90
CA ALA A 167 -8.13 6.46 13.77
C ALA A 167 -7.52 6.32 15.17
N LEU A 168 -6.21 6.04 15.25
CA LEU A 168 -5.51 5.91 16.53
C LEU A 168 -5.57 7.20 17.35
N ASP A 169 -5.21 8.34 16.76
CA ASP A 169 -5.22 9.65 17.41
C ASP A 169 -6.65 9.99 17.91
N ALA A 170 -7.68 9.69 17.11
CA ALA A 170 -9.08 9.93 17.50
C ALA A 170 -9.54 9.06 18.68
N TRP A 171 -9.05 7.81 18.79
CA TRP A 171 -9.31 6.97 19.97
C TRP A 171 -8.61 7.49 21.23
N GLU A 172 -7.39 8.00 21.10
CA GLU A 172 -6.65 8.62 22.21
C GLU A 172 -7.34 9.92 22.68
N ASP A 173 -7.86 10.72 21.74
CA ASP A 173 -8.63 11.92 22.04
C ASP A 173 -9.96 11.59 22.73
N LEU A 174 -10.67 10.56 22.27
CA LEU A 174 -11.91 10.10 22.90
C LEU A 174 -11.68 9.67 24.36
N GLU A 175 -10.60 8.96 24.62
CA GLU A 175 -10.25 8.55 25.97
C GLU A 175 -9.79 9.71 26.85
N SER A 176 -8.99 10.62 26.29
CA SER A 176 -8.60 11.86 26.96
C SER A 176 -9.85 12.68 27.35
N ALA A 177 -10.83 12.76 26.46
CA ALA A 177 -12.12 13.42 26.73
C ALA A 177 -12.93 12.67 27.79
N ARG A 178 -12.95 11.33 27.77
CA ARG A 178 -13.65 10.50 28.78
C ARG A 178 -13.10 10.74 30.19
N ASN A 179 -11.78 10.94 30.30
CA ASN A 179 -11.08 11.18 31.56
C ASN A 179 -11.23 12.62 32.08
N LEU A 180 -11.74 13.56 31.27
CA LEU A 180 -12.15 14.89 31.76
C LEU A 180 -13.26 14.73 32.81
N GLY A 181 -12.94 15.13 34.05
CA GLY A 181 -13.83 15.03 35.23
C GLY A 181 -13.51 13.87 36.19
N ALA A 182 -12.74 12.87 35.78
CA ALA A 182 -12.32 11.79 36.68
C ALA A 182 -11.26 12.26 37.69
N SER A 183 -10.40 13.21 37.29
CA SER A 183 -9.36 13.78 38.17
C SER A 183 -9.87 14.78 39.20
N SER A 184 -11.07 15.36 38.99
CA SER A 184 -11.65 16.32 39.95
C SER A 184 -12.31 15.66 41.17
N SER A 185 -12.53 14.34 41.16
CA SER A 185 -13.16 13.61 42.27
C SER A 185 -12.16 13.04 43.28
N SER A 186 -10.85 13.03 42.97
CA SER A 186 -9.81 12.64 43.93
C SER A 186 -9.53 13.77 44.94
N SER A 187 -10.45 13.94 45.88
CA SER A 187 -10.24 14.26 47.30
C SER A 187 -9.08 15.19 47.70
N GLY A 188 -8.91 16.34 47.05
CA GLY A 188 -8.30 17.48 47.73
C GLY A 188 -9.25 17.99 48.83
N PRO A 189 -8.80 18.29 50.05
CA PRO A 189 -9.66 18.87 51.08
C PRO A 189 -10.22 20.19 50.53
N ARG A 190 -11.51 20.20 50.16
CA ARG A 190 -12.17 21.43 49.75
C ARG A 190 -12.05 22.40 50.93
N PRO A 191 -11.40 23.57 50.77
CA PRO A 191 -11.38 24.57 51.83
C PRO A 191 -12.84 24.86 52.18
N ARG A 192 -13.18 24.73 53.47
CA ARG A 192 -14.51 24.98 54.02
C ARG A 192 -14.92 26.42 53.68
N GLN A 193 -15.53 26.64 52.52
CA GLN A 193 -16.12 27.91 52.17
C GLN A 193 -17.37 28.08 53.02
N TRP A 194 -17.23 29.00 53.96
CA TRP A 194 -18.21 29.42 54.93
C TRP A 194 -19.36 30.13 54.21
N LYS A 195 -20.56 29.80 54.68
CA LYS A 195 -21.87 30.24 54.21
C LYS A 195 -21.95 31.75 54.05
N THR A 196 -22.35 32.21 52.87
CA THR A 196 -23.12 33.45 52.74
C THR A 196 -24.41 33.09 51.99
N ALA A 197 -25.51 32.99 52.74
CA ALA A 197 -26.82 32.60 52.26
C ALA A 197 -27.55 33.82 51.69
N ALA A 198 -27.47 34.07 50.38
CA ALA A 198 -28.23 35.17 49.76
C ALA A 198 -28.49 35.09 48.24
N ILE A 199 -28.37 33.93 47.57
CA ILE A 199 -28.71 33.84 46.13
C ILE A 199 -29.57 32.59 45.90
N ALA A 200 -30.88 32.73 46.07
CA ALA A 200 -31.84 31.63 46.06
C ALA A 200 -32.53 31.38 44.70
N ASN A 201 -32.12 32.02 43.59
CA ASN A 201 -32.84 31.92 42.31
C ASN A 201 -31.96 31.96 41.05
N GLN A 202 -30.65 31.66 41.12
CA GLN A 202 -29.89 31.46 39.89
C GLN A 202 -30.18 30.05 39.34
N PRO A 203 -30.65 29.90 38.08
CA PRO A 203 -30.73 28.59 37.45
C PRO A 203 -29.34 27.96 37.53
N ALA A 204 -29.28 26.73 38.05
CA ALA A 204 -28.01 26.04 38.29
C ALA A 204 -27.16 26.08 37.03
N ALA A 205 -26.11 26.92 37.05
CA ALA A 205 -25.20 27.04 35.92
C ALA A 205 -24.57 25.66 35.70
N HIS A 206 -24.89 25.03 34.57
CA HIS A 206 -24.30 23.75 34.20
C HIS A 206 -22.78 23.88 34.24
N ASP A 207 -22.11 22.88 34.83
CA ASP A 207 -20.65 22.84 34.86
C ASP A 207 -20.12 22.96 33.42
N PRO A 208 -19.33 24.00 33.09
CA PRO A 208 -18.84 24.19 31.73
C PRO A 208 -17.95 23.04 31.23
N VAL A 209 -17.41 22.22 32.13
CA VAL A 209 -16.56 21.08 31.79
C VAL A 209 -17.37 19.79 31.62
N THR A 210 -18.21 19.46 32.59
CA THR A 210 -18.92 18.15 32.65
C THR A 210 -20.41 18.21 32.36
N GLY A 211 -21.01 19.41 32.37
CA GLY A 211 -22.42 19.62 32.09
C GLY A 211 -22.78 19.39 30.61
N PRO A 212 -24.09 19.27 30.30
CA PRO A 212 -24.57 19.16 28.92
C PRO A 212 -24.06 20.31 28.04
N GLY A 213 -23.53 19.98 26.87
CA GLY A 213 -22.88 20.92 25.96
C GLY A 213 -21.51 21.42 26.41
N GLY A 214 -20.99 20.89 27.52
CA GLY A 214 -19.68 21.21 28.09
C GLY A 214 -18.51 20.70 27.25
N LEU A 215 -17.29 21.07 27.65
CA LEU A 215 -16.06 20.75 26.92
C LEU A 215 -15.87 19.24 26.68
N LYS A 216 -16.26 18.42 27.67
CA LYS A 216 -16.17 16.96 27.56
C LYS A 216 -17.00 16.41 26.40
N GLU A 217 -18.28 16.77 26.36
CA GLU A 217 -19.20 16.26 25.35
C GLU A 217 -18.79 16.69 23.94
N ARG A 218 -18.37 17.95 23.77
CA ARG A 218 -17.88 18.45 22.47
C ARG A 218 -16.65 17.68 21.99
N ARG A 219 -15.65 17.48 22.87
CA ARG A 219 -14.45 16.73 22.51
C ARG A 219 -14.75 15.27 22.18
N MET A 220 -15.68 14.65 22.90
CA MET A 220 -16.13 13.30 22.57
C MET A 220 -16.82 13.25 21.21
N ALA A 221 -17.72 14.20 20.92
CA ALA A 221 -18.40 14.29 19.63
C ALA A 221 -17.40 14.50 18.48
N ASP A 222 -16.43 15.40 18.64
CA ASP A 222 -15.39 15.66 17.65
C ASP A 222 -14.52 14.41 17.40
N ALA A 223 -14.14 13.69 18.46
CA ALA A 223 -13.38 12.45 18.37
C ALA A 223 -14.17 11.34 17.65
N LEU A 224 -15.47 11.19 17.93
CA LEU A 224 -16.33 10.22 17.24
C LEU A 224 -16.45 10.55 15.74
N LEU A 225 -16.66 11.82 15.39
CA LEU A 225 -16.66 12.25 13.99
C LEU A 225 -15.32 11.98 13.30
N ALA A 226 -14.20 12.10 14.02
CA ALA A 226 -12.88 11.79 13.49
C ALA A 226 -12.68 10.28 13.24
N ILE A 227 -13.23 9.42 14.12
CA ILE A 227 -13.25 7.96 13.95
C ILE A 227 -14.08 7.58 12.71
N GLU A 228 -15.29 8.14 12.56
CA GLU A 228 -16.15 7.87 11.39
C GLU A 228 -15.47 8.24 10.07
N ARG A 229 -14.79 9.39 10.01
CA ARG A 229 -14.00 9.77 8.82
C ARG A 229 -12.84 8.81 8.55
N ALA A 230 -12.18 8.34 9.61
CA ALA A 230 -11.08 7.40 9.48
C ALA A 230 -11.59 6.02 9.02
N GLU A 231 -12.77 5.59 9.45
CA GLU A 231 -13.43 4.37 8.99
C GLU A 231 -13.72 4.40 7.49
N VAL A 232 -14.36 5.47 7.00
CA VAL A 232 -14.62 5.64 5.56
C VAL A 232 -13.30 5.65 4.78
N GLY A 233 -12.29 6.39 5.26
CA GLY A 233 -10.97 6.45 4.62
C GLY A 233 -10.26 5.10 4.57
N LEU A 234 -10.32 4.29 5.64
CA LEU A 234 -9.74 2.95 5.67
C LEU A 234 -10.50 1.98 4.75
N ALA A 235 -11.83 2.08 4.65
CA ALA A 235 -12.62 1.29 3.71
C ALA A 235 -12.27 1.62 2.24
N ASP A 236 -12.08 2.91 1.93
CA ASP A 236 -11.61 3.35 0.61
C ASP A 236 -10.18 2.88 0.30
N VAL A 237 -9.31 2.80 1.31
CA VAL A 237 -7.98 2.21 1.17
C VAL A 237 -8.09 0.72 0.86
N THR A 238 -8.84 -0.07 1.63
CA THR A 238 -8.94 -1.53 1.41
C THR A 238 -9.52 -1.86 0.04
N THR A 239 -10.56 -1.15 -0.41
CA THR A 239 -11.14 -1.38 -1.75
C THR A 239 -10.16 -1.06 -2.88
N ARG A 240 -9.32 -0.03 -2.73
CA ARG A 240 -8.26 0.28 -3.69
C ARG A 240 -7.14 -0.76 -3.66
N LEU A 241 -6.75 -1.24 -2.49
CA LEU A 241 -5.77 -2.32 -2.35
C LEU A 241 -6.25 -3.60 -3.05
N ASP A 242 -7.51 -4.00 -2.83
CA ASP A 242 -8.10 -5.16 -3.50
C ASP A 242 -8.10 -4.98 -5.03
N LYS A 243 -8.41 -3.77 -5.51
CA LYS A 243 -8.37 -3.44 -6.95
C LYS A 243 -6.97 -3.56 -7.54
N HIS A 244 -5.94 -3.08 -6.85
CA HIS A 244 -4.56 -3.22 -7.32
C HIS A 244 -4.08 -4.67 -7.21
N LEU A 245 -4.41 -5.37 -6.12
CA LEU A 245 -4.10 -6.78 -5.93
C LEU A 245 -4.69 -7.65 -7.05
N ALA A 246 -5.96 -7.44 -7.41
CA ALA A 246 -6.60 -8.17 -8.50
C ALA A 246 -5.83 -8.01 -9.82
N LYS A 247 -5.29 -6.82 -10.11
CA LYS A 247 -4.48 -6.58 -11.30
C LYS A 247 -3.08 -7.17 -11.21
N ILE A 248 -2.45 -7.15 -10.03
CA ILE A 248 -1.16 -7.83 -9.78
C ILE A 248 -1.31 -9.33 -10.04
N VAL A 249 -2.36 -9.95 -9.50
CA VAL A 249 -2.66 -11.38 -9.72
C VAL A 249 -2.95 -11.65 -11.20
N GLN A 250 -3.81 -10.87 -11.84
CA GLN A 250 -4.13 -11.03 -13.25
C GLN A 250 -2.89 -10.92 -14.17
N THR A 251 -2.00 -9.97 -13.90
CA THR A 251 -0.77 -9.79 -14.67
C THR A 251 0.23 -10.90 -14.40
N SER A 252 0.35 -11.37 -13.14
CA SER A 252 1.14 -12.55 -12.78
C SER A 252 0.65 -13.80 -13.53
N ASP A 253 -0.65 -14.04 -13.56
CA ASP A 253 -1.23 -15.19 -14.27
C ASP A 253 -0.99 -15.10 -15.80
N ALA A 254 -1.09 -13.89 -16.36
CA ALA A 254 -0.77 -13.65 -17.76
C ALA A 254 0.71 -13.90 -18.09
N ILE A 255 1.63 -13.56 -17.17
CA ILE A 255 3.05 -13.87 -17.28
C ILE A 255 3.27 -15.38 -17.17
N ALA A 256 2.63 -16.05 -16.22
CA ALA A 256 2.72 -17.50 -16.06
C ALA A 256 2.22 -18.26 -17.29
N ALA A 257 1.14 -17.79 -17.93
CA ALA A 257 0.61 -18.36 -19.16
C ALA A 257 1.56 -18.22 -20.36
N LEU A 258 2.47 -17.23 -20.37
CA LEU A 258 3.46 -17.09 -21.45
C LEU A 258 4.44 -18.26 -21.53
N LEU A 259 4.78 -18.87 -20.39
CA LEU A 259 5.78 -19.94 -20.34
C LEU A 259 5.37 -21.18 -21.14
N PRO A 260 4.20 -21.82 -20.89
CA PRO A 260 3.77 -22.96 -21.69
C PRO A 260 3.49 -22.58 -23.16
N ASP A 261 2.98 -21.38 -23.42
CA ASP A 261 2.75 -20.88 -24.78
C ASP A 261 4.06 -20.76 -25.58
N ALA A 262 5.11 -20.20 -24.96
CA ALA A 262 6.43 -20.07 -25.54
C ALA A 262 7.09 -21.42 -25.74
N ALA A 263 7.02 -22.31 -24.73
CA ALA A 263 7.55 -23.66 -24.81
C ALA A 263 6.92 -24.46 -25.96
N LYS A 264 5.61 -24.34 -26.16
CA LYS A 264 4.90 -25.01 -27.26
C LYS A 264 5.28 -24.45 -28.63
N ALA A 265 5.45 -23.14 -28.76
CA ALA A 265 5.67 -22.48 -30.05
C ALA A 265 7.14 -22.45 -30.50
N ARG A 266 8.08 -22.31 -29.56
CA ARG A 266 9.51 -22.12 -29.82
C ARG A 266 10.40 -23.25 -29.26
N GLY A 267 9.84 -24.15 -28.46
CA GLY A 267 10.56 -25.25 -27.82
C GLY A 267 10.96 -24.94 -26.38
N LEU A 268 11.33 -25.99 -25.63
CA LEU A 268 11.75 -25.89 -24.23
C LEU A 268 13.06 -25.12 -24.07
N GLU A 269 13.98 -25.24 -25.04
CA GLU A 269 15.24 -24.49 -25.05
C GLU A 269 15.01 -22.98 -24.96
N PHE A 270 14.10 -22.44 -25.78
CA PHE A 270 13.74 -21.02 -25.77
C PHE A 270 13.16 -20.57 -24.42
N ALA A 271 12.31 -21.39 -23.81
CA ALA A 271 11.60 -21.03 -22.59
C ALA A 271 12.48 -21.11 -21.31
N PHE A 272 13.41 -22.07 -21.26
CA PHE A 272 14.13 -22.42 -20.03
C PHE A 272 15.64 -22.13 -20.08
N GLN A 273 16.27 -22.08 -21.26
CA GLN A 273 17.72 -21.95 -21.40
C GLN A 273 18.13 -20.66 -22.09
N GLU A 274 17.40 -20.26 -23.15
CA GLU A 274 17.74 -19.07 -23.92
C GLU A 274 17.47 -17.80 -23.09
N PRO A 275 18.48 -16.91 -22.93
CA PRO A 275 18.26 -15.64 -22.27
C PRO A 275 17.34 -14.74 -23.10
N MET A 276 16.43 -14.03 -22.43
CA MET A 276 15.50 -13.12 -23.12
C MET A 276 16.23 -11.87 -23.64
N TRP A 277 16.88 -11.12 -22.75
CA TRP A 277 17.56 -9.87 -23.13
C TRP A 277 18.98 -9.84 -22.61
N GLY A 278 19.15 -10.09 -21.30
CA GLY A 278 20.44 -10.19 -20.64
C GLY A 278 20.82 -11.64 -20.35
N THR A 279 20.76 -12.02 -19.08
CA THR A 279 21.14 -13.34 -18.57
C THR A 279 19.94 -14.20 -18.15
N TRP A 280 18.75 -13.61 -18.00
CA TRP A 280 17.57 -14.33 -17.51
C TRP A 280 16.77 -15.00 -18.64
N PRO A 281 16.51 -16.32 -18.56
CA PRO A 281 15.52 -16.99 -19.39
C PRO A 281 14.09 -16.62 -18.97
N LEU A 282 13.11 -16.90 -19.83
CA LEU A 282 11.68 -16.63 -19.58
C LEU A 282 11.19 -17.26 -18.26
N GLU A 283 11.56 -18.52 -18.00
CA GLU A 283 11.20 -19.23 -16.77
C GLU A 283 11.59 -18.46 -15.51
N ARG A 284 12.78 -17.86 -15.48
CA ARG A 284 13.29 -17.14 -14.29
C ARG A 284 12.42 -15.93 -13.95
N PHE A 285 11.98 -15.18 -14.97
CA PHE A 285 11.06 -14.05 -14.76
C PHE A 285 9.72 -14.53 -14.23
N VAL A 286 9.18 -15.61 -14.81
CA VAL A 286 7.89 -16.18 -14.41
C VAL A 286 7.94 -16.69 -12.97
N SER A 287 8.96 -17.49 -12.65
CA SER A 287 9.22 -18.05 -11.31
C SER A 287 9.36 -16.94 -10.26
N TYR A 288 10.06 -15.86 -10.59
CA TYR A 288 10.18 -14.71 -9.71
C TYR A 288 8.84 -14.02 -9.44
N ILE A 289 8.11 -13.61 -10.49
CA ILE A 289 6.84 -12.88 -10.37
C ILE A 289 5.79 -13.70 -9.62
N THR A 290 5.69 -14.99 -9.95
CA THR A 290 4.79 -15.92 -9.26
C THR A 290 5.20 -16.16 -7.80
N GLY A 291 6.49 -16.08 -7.49
CA GLY A 291 7.00 -16.19 -6.12
C GLY A 291 6.73 -14.97 -5.25
N VAL A 292 6.77 -13.74 -5.79
CA VAL A 292 6.56 -12.51 -5.03
C VAL A 292 5.07 -12.12 -4.90
N THR A 293 4.22 -12.54 -5.84
CA THR A 293 2.77 -12.24 -5.82
C THR A 293 2.05 -12.69 -4.53
N PRO A 294 2.31 -13.89 -3.96
CA PRO A 294 1.73 -14.31 -2.68
C PRO A 294 1.99 -13.34 -1.53
N SER A 295 3.13 -12.65 -1.50
CA SER A 295 3.46 -11.67 -0.46
C SER A 295 2.49 -10.49 -0.46
N TYR A 296 2.03 -10.04 -1.63
CA TYR A 296 1.00 -9.01 -1.77
C TYR A 296 -0.38 -9.49 -1.30
N VAL A 297 -0.73 -10.75 -1.63
CA VAL A 297 -1.99 -11.37 -1.21
C VAL A 297 -2.04 -11.47 0.33
N LEU A 298 -0.97 -11.98 0.93
CA LEU A 298 -0.83 -12.11 2.39
C LEU A 298 -0.85 -10.74 3.06
N SER A 299 -0.10 -9.77 2.54
CA SER A 299 -0.08 -8.41 3.09
C SER A 299 -1.45 -7.75 3.05
N THR A 300 -2.18 -7.85 1.93
CA THR A 300 -3.53 -7.28 1.80
C THR A 300 -4.50 -7.94 2.78
N SER A 301 -4.44 -9.27 2.91
CA SER A 301 -5.26 -10.01 3.86
C SER A 301 -4.96 -9.61 5.32
N HIS A 302 -3.68 -9.43 5.65
CA HIS A 302 -3.25 -8.96 6.97
C HIS A 302 -3.77 -7.56 7.26
N LEU A 303 -3.65 -6.61 6.32
CA LEU A 303 -4.18 -5.26 6.45
C LEU A 303 -5.71 -5.27 6.68
N ALA A 304 -6.44 -6.13 5.97
CA ALA A 304 -7.88 -6.29 6.17
C ALA A 304 -8.24 -6.80 7.58
N LEU A 305 -7.36 -7.56 8.25
CA LEU A 305 -7.54 -7.96 9.65
C LEU A 305 -7.20 -6.86 10.66
N LEU A 306 -6.25 -5.98 10.32
CA LEU A 306 -5.87 -4.85 11.17
C LEU A 306 -6.94 -3.74 11.20
N VAL A 307 -7.62 -3.48 10.07
CA VAL A 307 -8.65 -2.42 9.99
C VAL A 307 -9.73 -2.55 11.07
N PRO A 308 -10.37 -3.72 11.28
CA PRO A 308 -11.31 -3.90 12.39
C PRO A 308 -10.70 -3.68 13.76
N ILE A 309 -9.41 -4.00 13.99
CA ILE A 309 -8.77 -3.79 15.30
C ILE A 309 -8.59 -2.30 15.58
N LEU A 310 -8.23 -1.52 14.55
CA LEU A 310 -8.09 -0.06 14.64
C LEU A 310 -9.44 0.63 14.88
N LEU A 311 -10.50 0.15 14.22
CA LEU A 311 -11.82 0.79 14.25
C LEU A 311 -12.75 0.31 15.37
N ARG A 312 -12.62 -0.95 15.82
CA ARG A 312 -13.59 -1.54 16.74
C ARG A 312 -13.59 -0.80 18.08
N PRO A 313 -14.76 -0.30 18.55
CA PRO A 313 -14.90 0.15 19.92
C PRO A 313 -14.57 -1.03 20.85
N LYS A 314 -13.68 -0.82 21.81
CA LYS A 314 -13.50 -1.81 22.87
C LYS A 314 -14.86 -1.97 23.54
N ALA A 315 -15.48 -3.12 23.35
CA ALA A 315 -16.69 -3.47 24.09
C ALA A 315 -16.31 -3.29 25.56
N SER A 316 -16.88 -2.26 26.19
CA SER A 316 -16.68 -2.05 27.61
C SER A 316 -17.07 -3.38 28.24
N PRO A 317 -16.19 -4.04 29.03
CA PRO A 317 -16.55 -5.29 29.68
C PRO A 317 -17.85 -4.96 30.39
N ALA A 318 -18.94 -5.58 29.92
CA ALA A 318 -20.24 -5.37 30.52
C ALA A 318 -20.01 -5.58 32.02
N PRO A 319 -20.48 -4.65 32.88
CA PRO A 319 -20.27 -4.79 34.32
C PRO A 319 -20.71 -6.21 34.64
N SER A 320 -19.75 -7.04 35.05
CA SER A 320 -19.96 -8.47 35.22
C SER A 320 -21.16 -8.59 36.13
N SER A 321 -22.32 -8.90 35.54
CA SER A 321 -23.53 -9.12 36.30
C SER A 321 -23.13 -10.21 37.25
N SER A 322 -23.08 -9.85 38.53
CA SER A 322 -22.77 -10.74 39.63
C SER A 322 -23.76 -11.89 39.54
N ASP A 323 -23.36 -12.94 38.84
CA ASP A 323 -24.07 -14.19 38.74
C ASP A 323 -23.33 -15.10 39.72
N PRO A 324 -23.74 -15.10 41.01
CA PRO A 324 -22.95 -15.68 42.10
C PRO A 324 -22.83 -17.21 42.03
N ASN A 325 -23.35 -17.87 40.99
CA ASN A 325 -23.52 -19.31 40.96
C ASN A 325 -22.78 -20.07 39.84
N ARG A 326 -21.86 -19.44 39.12
CA ARG A 326 -21.12 -20.13 38.04
C ARG A 326 -19.89 -20.89 38.57
N VAL A 327 -20.16 -21.97 39.30
CA VAL A 327 -19.18 -22.99 39.65
C VAL A 327 -18.97 -23.91 38.46
N SER A 328 -17.97 -23.68 37.60
CA SER A 328 -17.42 -24.75 36.74
C SER A 328 -16.02 -24.44 36.21
N LYS A 329 -15.06 -25.21 36.71
CA LYS A 329 -13.88 -25.78 36.02
C LYS A 329 -13.75 -25.45 34.52
N ALA A 330 -12.79 -24.60 34.18
CA ALA A 330 -12.10 -24.65 32.90
C ALA A 330 -10.68 -24.08 33.06
N SER A 331 -9.80 -24.95 33.57
CA SER A 331 -8.36 -24.84 33.42
C SER A 331 -7.99 -25.12 31.96
N PHE A 332 -7.44 -24.14 31.24
CA PHE A 332 -6.33 -24.26 30.27
C PHE A 332 -6.27 -23.02 29.36
N ALA A 333 -5.40 -22.08 29.69
CA ALA A 333 -4.47 -21.38 28.78
C ALA A 333 -3.86 -20.19 29.53
N ARG A 334 -2.57 -20.30 29.76
CA ARG A 334 -1.76 -19.49 30.66
C ARG A 334 -1.20 -18.31 29.87
N GLU A 335 -1.89 -17.17 29.88
CA GLU A 335 -1.30 -15.88 29.51
C GLU A 335 -0.49 -15.33 30.70
N ASP A 336 0.69 -15.91 30.93
CA ASP A 336 1.70 -15.39 31.86
C ASP A 336 2.32 -14.10 31.29
N SER A 337 1.61 -12.99 31.43
CA SER A 337 2.20 -11.65 31.34
C SER A 337 1.62 -10.76 32.44
N ALA A 338 1.71 -11.26 33.68
CA ALA A 338 1.42 -10.50 34.89
C ALA A 338 2.42 -9.33 35.02
N SER A 339 2.03 -8.18 34.48
CA SER A 339 2.71 -6.90 34.67
C SER A 339 2.67 -6.58 36.17
N LYS A 340 3.83 -6.65 36.82
CA LYS A 340 3.99 -6.54 38.28
C LYS A 340 3.74 -5.12 38.84
N ASP A 341 3.42 -4.16 37.99
CA ASP A 341 3.44 -2.73 38.32
C ASP A 341 2.07 -2.10 38.62
N GLY A 342 0.97 -2.85 38.63
CA GLY A 342 -0.36 -2.34 39.04
C GLY A 342 -0.89 -1.15 38.22
N LYS A 343 -0.23 -0.77 37.12
CA LYS A 343 -0.64 0.33 36.26
C LYS A 343 -1.89 -0.10 35.48
N PRO A 344 -2.96 0.72 35.42
CA PRO A 344 -4.15 0.39 34.65
C PRO A 344 -3.74 0.14 33.19
N ALA A 345 -4.20 -0.99 32.64
CA ALA A 345 -3.90 -1.39 31.28
C ALA A 345 -4.40 -0.31 30.31
N ASP A 346 -3.49 0.24 29.50
CA ASP A 346 -3.82 1.20 28.45
C ASP A 346 -4.81 0.56 27.46
N PRO A 347 -6.06 1.06 27.37
CA PRO A 347 -7.05 0.42 26.54
C PRO A 347 -6.79 0.62 25.03
N ASN A 348 -5.86 1.51 24.66
CA ASN A 348 -5.40 1.71 23.28
C ASN A 348 -4.14 0.90 22.92
N ALA A 349 -3.58 0.13 23.86
CA ALA A 349 -2.38 -0.67 23.60
C ALA A 349 -2.53 -1.60 22.37
N HIS A 350 -3.69 -2.23 22.21
CA HIS A 350 -3.97 -3.11 21.07
C HIS A 350 -4.04 -2.36 19.74
N ARG A 351 -4.53 -1.11 19.74
CA ARG A 351 -4.61 -0.27 18.54
C ARG A 351 -3.24 0.26 18.13
N ARG A 352 -2.41 0.66 19.11
CA ARG A 352 -1.01 1.02 18.85
C ARG A 352 -0.24 -0.14 18.25
N LYS A 353 -0.40 -1.34 18.83
CA LYS A 353 0.19 -2.56 18.27
C LYS A 353 -0.30 -2.81 16.83
N ALA A 354 -1.60 -2.72 16.57
CA ALA A 354 -2.12 -2.89 15.21
C ALA A 354 -1.58 -1.84 14.22
N PHE A 355 -1.36 -0.60 14.68
CA PHE A 355 -0.74 0.45 13.87
C PHE A 355 0.75 0.18 13.63
N GLU A 356 1.48 -0.31 14.63
CA GLU A 356 2.87 -0.76 14.49
C GLU A 356 2.99 -1.94 13.52
N ASP A 357 2.08 -2.92 13.62
CA ASP A 357 1.99 -4.06 12.70
C ASP A 357 1.66 -3.60 11.26
N TRP A 358 0.84 -2.54 11.11
CA TRP A 358 0.59 -1.90 9.82
C TRP A 358 1.86 -1.26 9.24
N ILE A 359 2.66 -0.56 10.06
CA ILE A 359 3.93 0.04 9.62
C ILE A 359 4.94 -1.03 9.24
N ALA A 360 5.00 -2.13 10.00
CA ALA A 360 5.97 -3.18 9.82
C ALA A 360 5.77 -3.97 8.52
N LEU A 361 4.51 -4.12 8.05
CA LEU A 361 4.14 -4.93 6.89
C LEU A 361 4.92 -6.26 6.82
N PRO A 362 4.74 -7.16 7.82
CA PRO A 362 5.66 -8.29 8.03
C PRO A 362 5.76 -9.27 6.85
N HIS A 363 4.78 -9.26 5.95
CA HIS A 363 4.72 -10.14 4.78
C HIS A 363 5.33 -9.52 3.52
N LEU A 364 5.64 -8.22 3.52
CA LEU A 364 6.24 -7.55 2.38
C LEU A 364 7.76 -7.44 2.59
N GLU A 365 8.52 -8.17 1.78
CA GLU A 365 9.98 -8.06 1.78
C GLU A 365 10.40 -6.71 1.19
N THR A 366 10.59 -5.70 2.03
CA THR A 366 11.13 -4.39 1.59
C THR A 366 12.62 -4.46 1.23
N LYS A 367 13.29 -5.58 1.53
CA LYS A 367 14.72 -5.78 1.31
C LYS A 367 14.98 -7.22 0.87
N GLY A 368 16.07 -7.41 0.13
CA GLY A 368 16.51 -8.74 -0.30
C GLY A 368 15.95 -9.11 -1.66
N ARG A 369 16.02 -10.40 -1.99
CA ARG A 369 15.68 -10.88 -3.33
C ARG A 369 14.19 -10.88 -3.59
N GLY A 370 13.31 -11.06 -2.60
CA GLY A 370 11.86 -10.99 -2.81
C GLY A 370 11.30 -9.56 -2.85
N SER A 371 12.16 -8.54 -2.81
CA SER A 371 11.74 -7.14 -2.83
C SER A 371 11.49 -6.64 -4.25
N MET A 372 10.45 -5.82 -4.44
CA MET A 372 10.23 -5.12 -5.71
C MET A 372 11.39 -4.22 -6.10
N ALA A 373 12.03 -3.55 -5.15
CA ALA A 373 13.21 -2.73 -5.43
C ALA A 373 14.35 -3.56 -6.04
N TRP A 374 14.50 -4.82 -5.61
CA TRP A 374 15.46 -5.74 -6.21
C TRP A 374 15.01 -6.16 -7.60
N PHE A 375 13.73 -6.48 -7.78
CA PHE A 375 13.16 -6.82 -9.08
C PHE A 375 13.33 -5.71 -10.10
N GLU A 376 13.04 -4.46 -9.75
CA GLU A 376 13.23 -3.30 -10.62
C GLU A 376 14.70 -3.10 -11.00
N ALA A 377 15.62 -3.33 -10.06
CA ALA A 377 17.05 -3.30 -10.34
C ALA A 377 17.43 -4.41 -11.34
N VAL A 378 16.88 -5.62 -11.18
CA VAL A 378 17.05 -6.72 -12.14
C VAL A 378 16.45 -6.34 -13.48
N CYS A 379 15.22 -5.85 -13.55
CA CYS A 379 14.59 -5.43 -14.80
C CYS A 379 15.35 -4.31 -15.51
N ARG A 380 15.92 -3.35 -14.77
CA ARG A 380 16.75 -2.29 -15.34
C ARG A 380 18.02 -2.85 -15.98
N VAL A 381 18.65 -3.85 -15.37
CA VAL A 381 19.87 -4.49 -15.89
C VAL A 381 19.54 -5.45 -17.04
N GLU A 382 18.52 -6.28 -16.85
CA GLU A 382 18.19 -7.39 -17.73
C GLU A 382 17.36 -6.97 -18.94
N VAL A 383 16.37 -6.09 -18.76
CA VAL A 383 15.45 -5.66 -19.83
C VAL A 383 15.94 -4.36 -20.49
N GLY A 384 16.92 -3.68 -19.89
CA GLY A 384 17.47 -2.41 -20.35
C GLY A 384 16.57 -1.23 -20.00
N LYS A 385 16.14 -0.47 -21.01
CA LYS A 385 15.20 0.67 -20.92
C LYS A 385 13.81 0.23 -20.43
N TYR A 386 13.75 -0.25 -19.20
CA TYR A 386 12.55 -0.74 -18.55
C TYR A 386 11.61 0.42 -18.15
N LEU A 387 12.17 1.62 -18.00
CA LEU A 387 11.52 2.83 -17.51
C LEU A 387 11.37 3.94 -18.58
N GLU A 388 11.92 3.77 -19.78
CA GLU A 388 11.67 4.68 -20.93
C GLU A 388 10.52 4.13 -21.78
#